data_AF-A0A0F6HGE4-F1
#
_entry.id   AF-A0A0F6HGE4-F1
#
_cell.length_a   1.000
_cell.length_b   1.000
_cell.length_c   1.000
_cell.angle_alpha   90.00
_cell.angle_beta   90.00
_cell.angle_gamma   90.00
#
_symmetry.space_group_name_H-M   'P 1'
#
loop_
_entity.id
_entity.type
_entity.pdbx_description
1 polymer ?
#
loop_
_entity_poly.entity_id
_entity_poly.type
_entity_poly.pdbx_seq_one_letter_code
_entity_poly.pdbx_strand_id
1 'polypeptide(L)' 'MIEKRSRFEIQPPWIVYSESSPYWSGWRQGESEFWFCNVWLPFWENLKTDERIFYLEDWSPPADWNLYLAQH' A
#
# COMPACT_ATOMS: atom_id res chain seq x y z
N MET A 1 -11.38 -18.90 12.80
CA MET A 1 -11.10 -17.82 11.83
C MET A 1 -9.61 -17.93 11.54
N ILE A 2 -9.23 -18.35 10.33
CA ILE A 2 -7.81 -18.47 9.99
C ILE A 2 -7.34 -17.05 9.73
N GLU A 3 -6.62 -16.44 10.67
CA GLU A 3 -5.87 -15.21 10.40
C GLU A 3 -4.87 -15.54 9.30
N LYS A 4 -5.18 -15.11 8.08
CA LYS A 4 -4.26 -15.18 6.95
C LYS A 4 -3.12 -14.22 7.29
N ARG A 5 -2.10 -14.71 7.98
CA ARG A 5 -0.86 -13.96 8.19
C ARG A 5 -0.30 -13.69 6.79
N SER A 6 -0.37 -12.44 6.36
CA SER A 6 0.26 -12.05 5.11
C SER A 6 1.74 -12.39 5.19
N ARG A 7 2.32 -12.75 4.05
CA ARG A 7 3.75 -13.04 3.94
C ARG A 7 4.63 -11.82 4.20
N PHE A 8 4.02 -10.64 4.30
CA PHE A 8 4.70 -9.37 4.50
C PHE A 8 4.24 -8.73 5.80
N GLU A 9 5.17 -8.08 6.49
CA GLU A 9 4.89 -7.39 7.76
C GLU A 9 4.34 -5.96 7.54
N ILE A 10 4.68 -5.36 6.39
CA ILE A 10 4.27 -4.00 6.05
C ILE A 10 2.91 -4.04 5.34
N GLN A 11 1.88 -3.59 6.04
CA GLN A 11 0.52 -3.47 5.50
C GLN A 11 0.44 -2.36 4.44
N PRO A 12 -0.44 -2.48 3.44
CA PRO A 12 -0.55 -1.46 2.41
C PRO A 12 -1.26 -0.18 2.87
N PRO A 13 -1.09 0.93 2.14
CA PRO A 13 -1.67 2.22 2.49
C PRO A 13 -3.20 2.17 2.55
N TRP A 14 -3.85 1.41 1.67
CA TRP A 14 -5.32 1.24 1.66
C TRP A 14 -5.86 0.36 2.79
N ILE A 15 -4.98 -0.26 3.57
CA ILE A 15 -5.36 -0.99 4.78
C ILE A 15 -5.08 -0.14 6.01
N VAL A 16 -3.90 0.49 6.09
CA VAL A 16 -3.51 1.38 7.20
C VAL A 16 -4.38 2.63 7.23
N TYR A 17 -4.78 3.13 6.07
CA TYR A 17 -5.58 4.34 5.89
C TYR A 17 -6.75 4.10 4.94
N SER A 18 -7.58 3.10 5.27
CA SER A 18 -8.70 2.64 4.46
C SER A 18 -9.77 3.70 4.14
N GLU A 19 -9.89 4.74 4.97
CA GLU A 19 -10.85 5.83 4.77
C GLU A 19 -10.30 7.00 3.94
N SER A 20 -9.02 6.94 3.53
CA SER A 20 -8.34 8.02 2.81
C SER A 20 -8.05 7.64 1.36
N SER A 21 -8.57 8.44 0.43
CA SER A 21 -8.21 8.32 -1.00
C SER A 21 -6.79 8.83 -1.25
N PRO A 22 -5.97 8.15 -2.09
CA PRO A 22 -4.61 8.60 -2.43
C PRO A 22 -4.58 9.95 -3.17
N TYR A 23 -5.72 10.37 -3.70
CA TYR A 23 -5.89 11.66 -4.40
C TYR A 23 -6.44 12.76 -3.50
N TRP A 24 -6.84 12.46 -2.26
CA TRP A 24 -7.34 13.47 -1.34
C TRP A 24 -6.19 14.34 -0.84
N SER A 25 -6.38 15.66 -0.79
CA SER A 25 -5.33 16.59 -0.37
C SER A 25 -4.86 16.36 1.08
N GLY A 26 -5.74 15.86 1.96
CA GLY A 26 -5.38 15.47 3.32
C GLY A 26 -4.46 14.26 3.38
N TRP A 27 -4.51 13.35 2.40
CA TRP A 27 -3.59 12.21 2.28
C TRP A 27 -2.15 12.67 2.06
N ARG A 28 -1.97 13.71 1.23
CA ARG A 28 -0.66 14.29 0.86
C ARG A 28 -0.14 15.33 1.85
N GLN A 29 -0.72 15.43 3.03
CA GLN A 29 -0.36 16.46 4.00
C GLN A 29 -0.28 15.84 5.40
N GLY A 30 0.93 15.48 5.81
CA GLY A 30 1.22 15.05 7.19
C GLY A 30 1.70 13.61 7.30
N GLU A 31 1.23 12.90 8.33
CA GLU A 31 1.77 11.60 8.74
C GLU A 31 1.54 10.49 7.71
N SER A 32 0.44 10.54 6.96
CA SER A 32 0.11 9.55 5.91
C SER A 32 1.10 9.58 4.75
N GLU A 33 1.40 10.77 4.22
CA GLU A 33 2.40 10.93 3.15
C GLU A 33 3.79 10.61 3.66
N PHE A 34 4.13 11.06 4.87
CA PHE A 34 5.42 10.75 5.47
C PHE A 34 5.62 9.24 5.64
N TRP A 35 4.64 8.52 6.19
CA TRP A 35 4.71 7.07 6.34
C TRP A 35 4.75 6.37 4.98
N PHE A 36 3.95 6.81 4.01
CA PHE A 36 3.98 6.26 2.66
C PHE A 36 5.38 6.38 2.04
N CYS A 37 5.96 7.58 2.03
CA CYS A 37 7.26 7.84 1.40
C CYS A 37 8.45 7.21 2.15
N ASN A 38 8.38 7.09 3.48
CA ASN A 38 9.53 6.64 4.29
C ASN A 38 9.46 5.17 4.71
N VAL A 39 8.27 4.55 4.67
CA VAL A 39 8.08 3.16 5.13
C VAL A 39 7.57 2.29 3.99
N TRP A 40 6.40 2.62 3.45
CA TRP A 40 5.74 1.73 2.49
C TRP A 40 6.41 1.73 1.11
N LEU A 41 6.71 2.91 0.56
CA LEU A 41 7.28 3.06 -0.78
C LEU A 41 8.67 2.40 -0.89
N PRO A 42 9.63 2.61 0.04
CA PRO A 42 10.91 1.92 -0.03
C PRO A 42 10.76 0.40 0.07
N PHE A 43 9.84 -0.09 0.92
CA PHE A 43 9.52 -1.51 1.00
C PHE A 43 9.00 -2.03 -0.35
N TRP A 44 8.01 -1.34 -0.94
CA TRP A 44 7.40 -1.70 -2.22
C TRP A 44 8.41 -1.73 -3.38
N GLU A 45 9.28 -0.72 -3.43
CA GLU A 45 10.34 -0.62 -4.44
C GLU A 45 11.35 -1.77 -4.34
N ASN A 46 11.67 -2.23 -3.12
CA ASN A 46 12.59 -3.34 -2.88
C ASN A 46 11.98 -4.72 -3.20
N LEU A 47 10.66 -4.85 -3.33
CA LEU A 47 10.02 -6.12 -3.71
C LEU A 47 10.33 -6.49 -5.16
N LYS A 48 10.64 -7.76 -5.40
CA LYS A 48 10.72 -8.32 -6.76
C LYS A 48 9.34 -8.40 -7.40
N THR A 49 9.31 -8.52 -8.73
CA THR A 49 8.06 -8.65 -9.50
C THR A 49 7.14 -9.74 -8.95
N ASP A 50 7.68 -10.92 -8.65
CA ASP A 50 6.89 -12.04 -8.10
C ASP A 50 6.35 -11.73 -6.69
N GLU A 51 7.13 -11.03 -5.87
CA GLU A 51 6.74 -10.63 -4.52
C GLU A 51 5.66 -9.56 -4.54
N ARG A 52 5.72 -8.62 -5.48
CA ARG A 52 4.66 -7.63 -5.70
C ARG A 52 3.35 -8.30 -6.10
N ILE A 53 3.41 -9.34 -6.94
CA ILE A 53 2.22 -10.12 -7.30
C ILE A 53 1.63 -10.77 -6.04
N PHE A 54 2.43 -11.49 -5.25
CA PHE A 54 1.95 -12.10 -4.01
C PHE A 54 1.40 -11.06 -3.01
N TYR A 55 2.03 -9.88 -2.94
CA TYR A 55 1.59 -8.79 -2.08
C TYR A 55 0.18 -8.30 -2.47
N LEU A 56 -0.07 -8.12 -3.76
CA LEU A 56 -1.37 -7.69 -4.29
C LEU A 56 -2.43 -8.82 -4.24
N GLU A 57 -2.02 -10.09 -4.29
CA GLU A 57 -2.91 -11.23 -4.06
C GLU A 57 -3.36 -11.33 -2.60
N ASP A 58 -2.46 -11.06 -1.65
CA ASP A 58 -2.80 -11.04 -0.22
C ASP A 58 -3.60 -9.79 0.16
N TRP A 59 -3.30 -8.65 -0.47
CA TRP A 59 -4.01 -7.39 -0.26
C TRP A 59 -4.39 -6.74 -1.57
N SER A 60 -5.56 -7.11 -2.08
CA SER A 60 -6.09 -6.54 -3.32
C SER A 60 -6.35 -5.04 -3.16
N PRO A 61 -5.74 -4.17 -3.99
CA PRO A 61 -5.93 -2.73 -3.89
C PRO A 61 -7.33 -2.33 -4.39
N PRO A 62 -7.94 -1.29 -3.79
CA PRO A 62 -9.07 -0.59 -4.40
C PRO A 62 -8.68 -0.01 -5.76
N ALA A 63 -9.67 0.25 -6.62
CA ALA A 63 -9.45 0.77 -7.97
C ALA A 63 -8.57 2.04 -7.99
N ASP A 64 -8.81 2.97 -7.06
CA ASP A 64 -8.05 4.23 -6.95
C ASP A 64 -6.57 3.99 -6.62
N TRP A 65 -6.31 3.04 -5.73
CA TRP A 65 -4.94 2.68 -5.33
C TRP A 65 -4.22 1.92 -6.43
N ASN A 66 -4.90 1.03 -7.15
CA ASN A 66 -4.30 0.34 -8.30
C ASN A 66 -3.89 1.34 -9.40
N LEU A 67 -4.73 2.33 -9.67
CA LEU A 67 -4.42 3.40 -10.63
C LEU A 67 -3.28 4.30 -10.15
N TYR A 68 -3.20 4.58 -8.85
CA TYR A 68 -2.13 5.36 -8.25
C TYR A 68 -0.78 4.63 -8.33
N LEU A 69 -0.75 3.34 -8.00
CA LEU A 69 0.46 2.51 -8.13
C LEU A 69 0.91 2.31 -9.57
N ALA A 70 0.00 2.34 -10.56
CA ALA A 70 0.41 2.28 -11.96
C ALA A 70 1.15 3.56 -12.43
N GLN A 71 1.09 4.64 -11.66
CA GLN A 71 1.69 5.94 -11.98
C GLN A 71 3.00 6.19 -11.22
N HIS A 72 3.40 5.32 -10.29
CA HIS A 72 4.60 5.43 -9.45
C HIS A 72 5.40 4.14 -9.53
#